data_AF-A0A7X9E9A7-F1
#
_entry.id   AF-A0A7X9E9A7-F1
#
_cell.length_a   1.000
_cell.length_b   1.000
_cell.length_c   1.000
_cell.angle_alpha   90.00
_cell.angle_beta   90.00
_cell.angle_gamma   90.00
#
_symmetry.space_group_name_H-M   'P 1'
#
loop_
_entity.id
_entity.type
_entity.pdbx_description
1 polymer ?
#
loop_
_entity_poly.entity_id
_entity_poly.type
_entity_poly.pdbx_seq_one_letter_code
_entity_poly.pdbx_strand_id
1 'polypeptide(L)' 'MVVFMDESDVHLLPPLRATWMTSGKQVRIPTPGTNKKKAIFGGMDVLNGEWFYHICDKKRTAEFTEYLLH' A
#
# COMPACT_ATOMS: atom_id res chain seq x y z
N MET A 1 5.08 -7.72 -25.58
CA MET A 1 4.44 -7.41 -24.29
C MET A 1 5.11 -6.18 -23.72
N VAL A 2 4.34 -5.13 -23.42
CA VAL A 2 4.84 -3.90 -22.78
C VAL A 2 4.16 -3.80 -21.43
N VAL A 3 4.93 -3.95 -20.36
CA VAL A 3 4.42 -3.93 -18.99
C VAL A 3 4.94 -2.69 -18.29
N PHE A 4 4.05 -1.85 -17.75
CA PHE A 4 4.44 -0.83 -16.79
C PHE A 4 4.34 -1.42 -15.40
N MET A 5 5.40 -1.25 -14.60
CA MET A 5 5.46 -1.75 -13.23
C MET A 5 5.77 -0.64 -12.25
N ASP A 6 5.16 -0.72 -11.08
CA ASP A 6 5.44 0.17 -9.95
C ASP A 6 5.14 -0.56 -8.63
N GLU A 7 5.52 0.07 -7.53
CA GLU A 7 5.42 -0.47 -6.19
C GLU A 7 4.78 0.54 -5.23
N SER A 8 3.84 0.07 -4.41
CA SER A 8 3.10 0.91 -3.45
C SER A 8 3.01 0.28 -2.07
N ASP A 9 2.93 1.13 -1.04
CA ASP A 9 2.74 0.72 0.35
C ASP A 9 1.32 1.09 0.81
N VAL A 10 0.62 0.13 1.43
CA VAL A 10 -0.69 0.33 2.05
C VAL A 10 -0.53 0.30 3.56
N HIS A 11 -0.91 1.40 4.23
CA HIS A 11 -0.77 1.58 5.68
C HIS A 11 -2.10 1.36 6.41
N LEU A 12 -2.04 0.77 7.61
CA LEU A 12 -3.21 0.66 8.49
C LEU A 12 -3.55 1.99 9.19
N LEU A 13 -2.57 2.86 9.40
CA LEU A 13 -2.83 4.19 9.98
C LEU A 13 -3.55 5.05 8.93
N PRO A 14 -4.81 5.46 9.18
CA PRO A 14 -5.50 6.36 8.27
C PRO A 14 -4.80 7.73 8.26
N PRO A 15 -4.71 8.40 7.09
CA PRO A 15 -4.19 9.76 7.05
C PRO A 15 -5.10 10.68 7.86
N LEU A 16 -4.50 11.44 8.78
CA LEU A 16 -5.22 12.48 9.52
C LEU A 16 -5.66 13.57 8.55
N ARG A 17 -6.95 13.89 8.58
CA ARG A 17 -7.53 14.99 7.81
C ARG A 17 -8.17 16.00 8.76
N ALA A 18 -8.43 17.20 8.24
CA ALA A 18 -9.17 18.23 8.95
C ALA A 18 -10.50 17.64 9.45
N THR A 19 -10.77 17.81 10.74
CA THR A 19 -11.99 17.36 11.40
C THR A 19 -12.41 18.37 12.45
N TRP A 20 -13.70 18.38 12.79
CA TRP A 20 -14.24 19.21 13.84
C TRP A 20 -14.15 18.48 15.19
N MET A 21 -13.88 19.24 16.25
CA MET A 21 -13.93 18.76 17.62
C MET A 21 -14.66 19.76 18.50
N THR A 22 -15.35 19.27 19.51
CA THR A 22 -16.00 20.13 20.51
C THR A 22 -14.96 20.90 21.31
N SER A 23 -15.18 22.21 21.49
CA SER A 23 -14.30 23.06 22.29
C SER A 23 -14.10 22.50 23.70
N GLY A 24 -12.85 22.47 24.17
CA GLY A 24 -12.49 21.94 25.49
C GLY A 24 -12.50 20.40 25.61
N LYS A 25 -12.77 19.64 24.54
CA LYS A 25 -12.73 18.17 24.56
C LYS A 25 -11.84 17.62 23.45
N GLN A 26 -10.70 17.05 23.82
CA GLN A 26 -9.77 16.40 22.90
C GLN A 26 -10.38 15.14 22.28
N VAL A 27 -10.46 15.08 20.94
CA VAL A 27 -10.84 13.86 20.22
C VAL A 27 -9.69 12.87 20.24
N ARG A 28 -9.96 11.63 20.65
CA ARG A 28 -8.98 10.54 20.59
C ARG A 28 -8.94 9.97 19.18
N ILE A 29 -7.80 10.09 18.51
CA ILE A 29 -7.57 9.46 17.22
C ILE A 29 -7.40 7.95 17.41
N PRO A 30 -8.17 7.10 16.69
CA PRO A 30 -7.94 5.67 16.70
C PRO A 30 -6.66 5.36 15.93
N THR A 31 -5.55 5.25 16.65
CA THR A 31 -4.28 4.77 16.09
C THR A 31 -4.22 3.24 16.22
N PRO A 32 -3.76 2.50 15.20
CA PRO A 32 -3.66 1.04 15.24
C PRO A 32 -2.51 0.54 16.15
N GLY A 33 -2.00 1.37 17.06
CA GLY A 33 -0.75 1.13 17.79
C GLY A 33 0.43 1.18 16.83
N THR A 34 1.03 0.02 16.54
CA THR A 34 2.10 -0.10 15.53
C THR A 34 1.50 0.00 14.14
N ASN A 35 1.90 1.02 13.37
CA ASN A 35 1.46 1.17 11.98
C ASN A 35 2.03 0.03 11.13
N LYS A 36 1.21 -1.01 10.89
CA LYS A 36 1.57 -2.07 9.94
C LYS A 36 1.35 -1.54 8.53
N LYS A 37 2.21 -1.98 7.62
CA LYS A 37 2.07 -1.75 6.19
C LYS A 37 2.13 -3.07 5.42
N LYS A 38 1.54 -3.07 4.24
CA LYS A 38 1.70 -4.10 3.22
C LYS A 38 2.33 -3.46 1.99
N ALA A 39 3.29 -4.13 1.39
CA ALA A 39 3.87 -3.71 0.13
C ALA A 39 3.15 -4.44 -1.02
N ILE A 40 2.94 -3.72 -2.11
CA ILE A 40 2.32 -4.22 -3.33
C ILE A 40 3.27 -3.94 -4.47
N PHE A 41 3.67 -4.98 -5.19
CA PHE A 41 4.27 -4.87 -6.51
C PHE A 41 3.16 -5.03 -7.54
N GLY A 42 3.09 -4.14 -8.51
CA GLY A 42 2.06 -4.15 -9.54
C GLY A 42 2.65 -4.02 -10.94
N GLY A 43 1.98 -4.63 -11.90
CA GLY A 43 2.32 -4.59 -13.31
C GLY A 43 1.06 -4.61 -14.16
N MET A 44 1.06 -3.85 -15.25
CA MET A 44 -0.05 -3.85 -16.21
C MET A 44 0.49 -4.00 -17.64
N ASP A 45 0.02 -5.01 -18.36
CA ASP A 45 0.20 -5.08 -19.82
C ASP A 45 -0.71 -4.05 -20.47
N VAL A 46 -0.12 -3.01 -21.05
CA VAL A 46 -0.89 -1.89 -21.61
C VAL A 46 -1.58 -2.20 -22.91
N LEU A 47 -1.18 -3.28 -23.58
CA LEU A 47 -1.78 -3.65 -24.86
C LEU A 47 -3.05 -4.49 -24.64
N ASN A 48 -3.06 -5.34 -23.61
CA ASN A 48 -4.14 -6.28 -23.32
C ASN A 48 -5.00 -5.88 -22.11
N GLY A 49 -4.50 -4.99 -21.24
CA GLY A 49 -5.17 -4.59 -20.01
C GLY A 49 -5.06 -5.61 -18.88
N GLU A 50 -4.18 -6.60 -19.00
CA GLU A 50 -3.94 -7.60 -17.96
C GLU A 50 -3.14 -7.01 -16.79
N TRP A 51 -3.49 -7.41 -15.57
CA TRP A 51 -2.87 -6.96 -14.33
C TRP A 51 -2.18 -8.10 -13.61
N PHE A 52 -0.97 -7.82 -13.14
CA PHE A 52 -0.15 -8.69 -12.31
C PHE A 52 0.11 -7.96 -11.01
N TYR A 53 -0.03 -8.64 -9.87
CA TYR A 53 0.29 -8.03 -8.59
C TYR A 53 0.74 -9.07 -7.57
N HIS A 54 1.57 -8.62 -6.65
CA HIS A 54 2.04 -9.42 -5.54
C HIS A 54 2.02 -8.60 -4.25
N ILE A 55 1.31 -9.11 -3.23
CA ILE A 55 1.15 -8.46 -1.92
C ILE A 55 2.03 -9.17 -0.90
N CYS A 56 2.91 -8.43 -0.26
CA CYS A 56 3.87 -8.98 0.70
C CYS A 56 3.94 -8.14 1.99
N ASP A 57 4.52 -8.73 3.03
CA ASP A 57 4.75 -8.03 4.30
C ASP A 57 5.91 -7.03 4.23
N LYS A 58 6.86 -7.25 3.33
CA LYS A 58 8.08 -6.45 3.20
C LYS A 58 8.45 -6.26 1.73
N LYS A 59 8.89 -5.05 1.42
CA LYS A 59 9.42 -4.66 0.11
C LYS A 59 10.94 -4.89 0.08
N ARG A 60 11.38 -6.13 -0.11
CA ARG A 60 12.81 -6.48 -0.27
C ARG A 60 13.04 -7.12 -1.63
N THR A 61 14.32 -7.29 -1.98
CA THR A 61 14.75 -7.89 -3.25
C THR A 61 14.23 -9.30 -3.45
N ALA A 62 14.07 -10.09 -2.37
CA ALA A 62 13.55 -11.45 -2.45
C ALA A 62 12.10 -11.47 -2.95
N GLU A 63 11.22 -10.70 -2.31
CA GLU A 63 9.81 -10.58 -2.69
C GLU A 63 9.63 -9.96 -4.08
N PHE A 64 10.50 -9.00 -4.45
CA PHE A 64 10.49 -8.45 -5.80
C PHE A 64 10.90 -9.50 -6.85
N THR A 65 11.88 -10.34 -6.54
CA THR A 65 12.31 -11.43 -7.44
C THR A 65 11.21 -12.48 -7.57
N GLU A 66 10.54 -12.83 -6.47
CA GLU A 66 9.36 -13.71 -6.49
C GLU A 66 8.25 -13.16 -7.41
N TYR A 67 8.00 -11.85 -7.37
CA TYR A 67 7.05 -11.19 -8.26
C TYR A 67 7.45 -11.28 -9.75
N LEU A 68 8.74 -11.13 -10.08
CA LEU A 68 9.21 -11.21 -11.47
C LEU A 68 9.18 -12.63 -12.06
N LEU A 69 9.18 -13.65 -11.20
CA LEU A 69 9.13 -15.06 -11.61
C LEU A 69 7.68 -15.58 -11.74
N HIS A 70 6.70 -14.77 -11.37
CA HIS A 70 5.28 -15.11 -11.33
C HIS A 70 4.59 -14.82 -12.66
#